data_AF-A0A6G3XC20-F1
#
_entry.id   AF-A0A6G3XC20-F1
#
_cell.length_a   1.000
_cell.length_b   1.000
_cell.length_c   1.000
_cell.angle_alpha   90.00
_cell.angle_beta   90.00
_cell.angle_gamma   90.00
#
_symmetry.space_group_name_H-M   'P 1'
#
loop_
_entity.id
_entity.type
_entity.pdbx_description
1 polymer ?
#
loop_
_entity_poly.entity_id
_entity_poly.type
_entity_poly.pdbx_seq_one_letter_code
_entity_poly.pdbx_strand_id
1 'polypeptide(L)' 'MGTHESELLGYAHEAVRISREHVAQGGIPFSGVVVGSGRILGTGFNRVREDRDPTAHAEVV' A
#
# COMPACT_ATOMS: atom_id res chain seq x y z
N MET A 1 11.80 15.49 18.46
CA MET A 1 10.99 15.91 17.29
C MET A 1 11.42 15.19 15.99
N GLY A 2 11.93 13.94 16.06
CA GLY A 2 12.51 13.23 14.90
C GLY A 2 12.11 11.76 14.77
N THR A 3 11.18 11.26 15.60
CA THR A 3 10.74 9.86 15.59
C THR A 3 9.60 9.62 14.59
N HIS A 4 8.64 10.53 14.53
CA HIS A 4 7.44 10.37 13.69
C HIS A 4 7.71 10.41 12.18
N GLU A 5 8.70 11.18 11.74
CA GLU A 5 9.09 11.23 10.31
C GLU A 5 9.77 9.94 9.86
N SER A 6 10.67 9.39 10.68
CA SER A 6 11.33 8.11 10.40
C SER A 6 10.34 6.95 10.36
N GLU A 7 9.30 6.97 11.22
CA GLU A 7 8.23 5.98 11.21
C GLU A 7 7.38 6.07 9.93
N LEU A 8 6.95 7.27 9.55
CA LEU A 8 6.20 7.50 8.31
C LEU A 8 7.00 7.09 7.07
N LEU A 9 8.31 7.37 7.04
CA LEU A 9 9.19 6.94 5.97
C LEU A 9 9.27 5.40 5.88
N GLY A 10 9.34 4.71 7.01
CA GLY A 10 9.28 3.26 7.07
C GLY A 10 8.00 2.69 6.43
N TYR A 11 6.85 3.27 6.74
CA TYR A 11 5.58 2.86 6.13
C TYR A 11 5.48 3.21 4.64
N ALA A 12 6.03 4.36 4.23
CA ALA A 12 6.10 4.73 2.81
C ALA A 12 6.98 3.77 2.01
N HIS A 13 8.11 3.34 2.57
CA HIS A 13 8.96 2.31 1.95
C HIS A 13 8.24 0.98 1.80
N GLU A 14 7.42 0.60 2.78
CA GLU A 14 6.62 -0.61 2.71
C GLU A 14 5.57 -0.55 1.58
N ALA A 15 4.87 0.58 1.44
CA ALA A 15 3.97 0.79 0.31
C ALA A 15 4.72 0.67 -1.04
N VAL A 16 5.89 1.30 -1.17
CA VAL A 16 6.72 1.19 -2.38
C VAL A 16 7.14 -0.26 -2.65
N ARG A 17 7.51 -1.02 -1.61
CA ARG A 17 7.86 -2.45 -1.73
C ARG A 17 6.68 -3.25 -2.30
N ILE A 18 5.49 -3.09 -1.74
CA ILE A 18 4.25 -3.76 -2.19
C ILE A 18 3.94 -3.41 -3.66
N SER A 19 3.98 -2.12 -4.01
CA SER A 19 3.78 -1.67 -5.40
C SER A 19 4.77 -2.31 -6.37
N ARG A 20 6.06 -2.38 -6.00
CA ARG A 20 7.10 -3.00 -6.85
C ARG A 20 6.86 -4.49 -7.05
N GLU A 21 6.45 -5.20 -6.02
CA GLU A 21 6.12 -6.63 -6.10
C GLU A 21 4.89 -6.87 -6.98
N HIS A 22 3.85 -6.05 -6.85
CA HIS A 22 2.65 -6.17 -7.68
C HIS A 22 2.97 -5.92 -9.17
N VAL A 23 3.80 -4.90 -9.48
CA VAL A 23 4.27 -4.67 -10.85
C VAL A 23 5.11 -5.83 -11.38
N ALA A 24 5.99 -6.41 -10.55
CA ALA A 24 6.77 -7.58 -10.95
C ALA A 24 5.90 -8.80 -11.31
N GLN A 25 4.66 -8.84 -10.80
CA GLN A 25 3.65 -9.86 -11.11
C GLN A 25 2.72 -9.45 -12.28
N GLY A 26 2.93 -8.29 -12.89
CA GLY A 26 2.14 -7.79 -14.04
C GLY A 26 1.03 -6.81 -13.68
N GLY A 27 0.89 -6.43 -12.41
CA GLY A 27 -0.07 -5.44 -11.94
C GLY A 27 0.39 -3.99 -12.12
N ILE A 28 -0.39 -3.04 -11.59
CA ILE A 28 -0.08 -1.60 -11.63
C ILE A 28 0.44 -1.06 -10.28
N PRO A 29 1.28 0.01 -10.26
CA PRO A 29 2.00 0.48 -9.08
C PRO A 29 1.16 1.38 -8.17
N PHE A 30 0.04 0.87 -7.66
CA PHE A 30 -0.80 1.59 -6.71
C PHE A 30 -1.05 0.70 -5.50
N SER A 31 -0.49 1.08 -4.35
CA SER A 31 -0.62 0.36 -3.08
C SER A 31 -0.88 1.32 -1.92
N GLY A 32 -1.58 0.83 -0.90
CA GLY A 32 -1.91 1.55 0.32
C GLY A 32 -1.49 0.78 1.56
N VAL A 33 -1.19 1.51 2.63
CA VAL A 33 -0.96 0.97 3.97
C VAL A 33 -1.81 1.76 4.97
N VAL A 34 -2.54 1.05 5.82
CA VAL A 34 -3.31 1.65 6.92
C VAL A 34 -2.50 1.47 8.19
N VAL A 35 -2.18 2.56 8.87
CA VAL A 35 -1.35 2.55 10.09
C VAL A 35 -2.17 3.05 11.27
N GLY A 36 -2.09 2.35 12.39
CA GLY A 36 -2.69 2.76 13.65
C GLY A 36 -1.90 2.22 14.83
N SER A 37 -1.75 3.04 15.88
CA SER A 37 -0.99 2.67 17.08
C SER A 37 0.45 2.19 16.79
N GLY A 38 1.13 2.84 15.84
CA GLY A 38 2.52 2.54 15.50
C GLY A 38 2.75 1.22 14.75
N ARG A 39 1.71 0.66 14.13
CA ARG A 39 1.82 -0.56 13.30
C ARG A 39 0.90 -0.51 12.09
N ILE A 40 1.22 -1.33 11.09
CA ILE A 40 0.36 -1.57 9.93
C ILE A 40 -0.84 -2.43 10.38
N LEU A 41 -2.04 -1.95 10.10
CA LEU A 41 -3.31 -2.62 10.33
C LEU A 41 -3.83 -3.32 9.06
N GLY A 42 -3.45 -2.82 7.88
CA GLY A 42 -3.86 -3.36 6.60
C GLY A 42 -2.97 -2.86 5.47
N THR A 43 -2.91 -3.63 4.40
CA THR A 43 -2.17 -3.32 3.17
C THR A 43 -3.00 -3.72 1.97
N GLY A 44 -2.98 -2.92 0.91
CA GLY A 44 -3.73 -3.17 -0.31
C GLY A 44 -2.98 -2.72 -1.54
N PHE A 45 -3.38 -3.22 -2.70
CA PHE A 45 -2.99 -2.69 -4.00
C PHE A 45 -4.19 -2.66 -4.94
N ASN A 46 -4.15 -1.78 -5.93
CA ASN A 46 -5.25 -1.61 -6.88
C ASN A 46 -5.51 -2.91 -7.63
N ARG A 47 -6.76 -3.38 -7.59
CA ARG A 47 -7.22 -4.57 -8.30
C ARG A 47 -8.42 -4.32 -9.23
N VAL A 48 -8.68 -3.06 -9.59
CA VAL A 48 -9.84 -2.67 -10.41
C VAL A 48 -9.98 -3.50 -11.68
N ARG A 49 -8.87 -3.77 -12.38
CA ARG A 49 -8.90 -4.50 -13.65
C ARG A 49 -8.95 -6.00 -13.43
N GLU A 50 -8.23 -6.46 -12.41
CA GLU A 50 -8.07 -7.84 -12.01
C GLU A 50 -9.39 -8.43 -11.51
N ASP A 51 -10.12 -7.68 -10.68
CA ASP A 51 -11.36 -8.11 -10.06
C ASP A 51 -12.61 -7.63 -10.82
N ARG A 52 -12.43 -6.76 -11.82
CA ARG A 52 -13.52 -6.07 -12.55
C ARG A 52 -14.48 -5.33 -11.61
N ASP A 53 -13.93 -4.80 -10.52
CA ASP A 53 -14.64 -4.06 -9.50
C ASP A 53 -14.13 -2.62 -9.48
N PRO A 54 -14.96 -1.61 -9.83
CA PRO A 54 -14.53 -0.21 -9.82
C PRO A 54 -14.19 0.31 -8.43
N THR A 55 -14.51 -0.43 -7.36
CA THR A 55 -14.22 -0.06 -5.97
C THR A 55 -12.93 -0.67 -5.43
N ALA A 56 -12.27 -1.57 -6.16
CA ALA A 56 -11.05 -2.25 -5.71
C ALA A 56 -9.78 -1.36 -5.76
N HIS A 57 -9.92 -0.15 -5.19
CA HIS A 57 -8.92 0.79 -4.73
C HIS A 57 -7.85 0.12 -3.87
N ALA A 58 -6.59 0.54 -3.94
CA ALA A 58 -5.58 0.13 -2.97
C ALA A 58 -5.96 0.56 -1.54
N GLU A 59 -6.72 1.64 -1.40
CA GLU A 59 -7.28 2.16 -0.16
C GLU A 59 -8.52 1.40 0.34
N VAL A 60 -9.09 0.51 -0.47
CA VAL A 60 -10.32 -0.25 -0.17
C VAL A 60 -10.04 -1.74 0.09
N VAL A 61 -9.11 -2.33 -0.66
CA VAL A 61 -8.70 -3.75 -0.60
C VAL A 61 -7.80 -4.02 0.62
#